data_AF-A0A962DA27-F1
#
_entry.id   AF-A0A962DA27-F1
#
_cell.length_a   1.000
_cell.length_b   1.000
_cell.length_c   1.000
_cell.angle_alpha   90.00
_cell.angle_beta   90.00
_cell.angle_gamma   90.00
#
_symmetry.space_group_name_H-M   'P 1'
#
loop_
_entity.id
_entity.type
_entity.pdbx_description
1 polymer ?
#
loop_
_entity_poly.entity_id
_entity_poly.type
_entity_poly.pdbx_seq_one_letter_code
_entity_poly.pdbx_strand_id
1 'polypeptide(L)'
;MTVDRKTALHICKVIARQIQSGYPDLTLKFAVHEERNRQKALVRETPEIQEHPAGQVLLDYIMASKDKDITGNRSRFVGLAQHSNPGVLGFFRSTETIGLFFVNHERFKSQEDLKNHALHMVWHALALYDDYAQAEKNQQQETGTLPSIAKRKKERESEASAKKNDKDAPDSRFEISEDVILTKLEIQDQYHRNLLADIFSATFQAIHGTENAIRNLATQRMLDTLTPQLGFVSERYPYPVCLETLELLFSESMRASGRKEKGVALAARITSEIGMTYQVNAIKQWRSFCVPAQEMAWCGFKPETILGAAIYTNENTYVRSIADMVSEHLEIKPEIFSSLNDYNPFADAEWNKRLHEKMAVERYKTAMEKIRTPEDHKILLQEAAKQCQKLKGGNPIGWSAHALVALSDEIILTDPKTLAHQKKRLQTLFEQHFRRVSWENLRSFARFIFRQRRDGNEITMPLLASVPAKTEDIVLIKDTFTKLDELATLTEEAAAKEEEKSKSQGSFASFARPNALK
;
A
#
# COMPACT_ATOMS: atom_id res chain seq x y z
N MET A 1 21.28 -8.88 0.65
CA MET A 1 21.26 -9.81 -0.50
C MET A 1 19.83 -10.29 -0.68
N THR A 2 19.33 -10.36 -1.90
CA THR A 2 17.99 -10.92 -2.15
C THR A 2 18.03 -12.44 -2.10
N VAL A 3 16.90 -13.10 -1.84
CA VAL A 3 16.81 -14.57 -1.89
C VAL A 3 16.95 -15.02 -3.34
N ASP A 4 17.86 -15.95 -3.63
CA ASP A 4 18.01 -16.48 -4.99
C ASP A 4 16.83 -17.39 -5.38
N ARG A 5 16.61 -17.53 -6.69
CA ARG A 5 15.45 -18.25 -7.22
C ARG A 5 15.41 -19.72 -6.80
N LYS A 6 16.55 -20.41 -6.70
CA LYS A 6 16.59 -21.85 -6.35
C LYS A 6 16.20 -22.04 -4.89
N THR A 7 16.73 -21.21 -4.00
CA THR A 7 16.37 -21.19 -2.58
C THR A 7 14.88 -20.89 -2.39
N ALA A 8 14.34 -19.87 -3.08
CA ALA A 8 12.92 -19.55 -3.05
C ALA A 8 12.03 -20.72 -3.50
N LEU A 9 12.39 -21.38 -4.61
CA LEU A 9 11.67 -22.55 -5.12
C LEU A 9 11.70 -23.72 -4.12
N HIS A 10 12.85 -23.97 -3.51
CA HIS A 10 12.98 -25.02 -2.50
C HIS A 10 12.08 -24.75 -1.29
N ILE A 11 12.10 -23.52 -0.75
CA ILE A 11 11.23 -23.10 0.36
C ILE A 11 9.75 -23.32 0.01
N CYS A 12 9.32 -22.86 -1.16
CA CYS A 12 7.93 -23.00 -1.60
C CYS A 12 7.50 -24.47 -1.72
N LYS A 13 8.37 -25.33 -2.26
CA LYS A 13 8.11 -26.79 -2.38
C LYS A 13 8.01 -27.47 -1.02
N VAL A 14 8.85 -27.08 -0.05
CA VAL A 14 8.79 -27.59 1.32
C VAL A 14 7.47 -27.21 1.98
N ILE A 15 7.07 -25.93 1.88
CA ILE A 15 5.79 -25.44 2.40
C ILE A 15 4.63 -26.20 1.78
N ALA A 16 4.58 -26.32 0.44
CA ALA A 16 3.52 -27.04 -0.27
C ALA A 16 3.34 -28.48 0.27
N ARG A 17 4.44 -29.21 0.43
CA ARG A 17 4.44 -30.58 0.95
C ARG A 17 3.94 -30.65 2.40
N GLN A 18 4.38 -29.74 3.26
CA GLN A 18 3.95 -29.72 4.66
C GLN A 18 2.44 -29.47 4.77
N ILE A 19 1.90 -28.54 3.97
CA ILE A 19 0.47 -28.20 3.97
C ILE A 19 -0.38 -29.35 3.41
N GLN A 20 0.05 -30.00 2.33
CA GLN A 20 -0.64 -31.16 1.74
C GLN A 20 -0.91 -32.27 2.77
N SER A 21 -0.01 -32.43 3.76
CA SER A 21 -0.19 -33.45 4.80
C SER A 21 -1.39 -33.20 5.73
N GLY A 22 -1.86 -31.96 5.80
CA GLY A 22 -3.07 -31.54 6.52
C GLY A 22 -4.29 -31.38 5.61
N TYR A 23 -4.08 -31.06 4.33
CA TYR A 23 -5.12 -30.87 3.32
C TYR A 23 -4.84 -31.77 2.10
N PRO A 24 -5.19 -33.07 2.16
CA PRO A 24 -4.81 -34.04 1.13
C PRO A 24 -5.43 -33.75 -0.23
N ASP A 25 -6.59 -33.08 -0.27
CA ASP A 25 -7.33 -32.76 -1.49
C ASP A 25 -6.94 -31.39 -2.10
N LEU A 26 -5.98 -30.68 -1.48
CA LEU A 26 -5.55 -29.35 -1.91
C LEU A 26 -4.08 -29.34 -2.33
N THR A 27 -3.84 -29.25 -3.64
CA THR A 27 -2.51 -29.10 -4.24
C THR A 27 -2.10 -27.63 -4.30
N LEU A 28 -0.94 -27.28 -3.73
CA LEU A 28 -0.39 -25.92 -3.80
C LEU A 28 0.73 -25.84 -4.85
N LYS A 29 0.60 -24.95 -5.85
CA LYS A 29 1.62 -24.71 -6.88
C LYS A 29 2.19 -23.29 -6.80
N PHE A 30 3.52 -23.17 -6.76
CA PHE A 30 4.22 -21.90 -6.65
C PHE A 30 5.02 -21.59 -7.92
N ALA A 31 4.61 -20.56 -8.66
CA ALA A 31 5.35 -19.99 -9.78
C ALA A 31 6.31 -18.90 -9.29
N VAL A 32 7.55 -19.30 -8.99
CA VAL A 32 8.62 -18.39 -8.54
C VAL A 32 9.21 -17.62 -9.73
N HIS A 33 9.22 -16.30 -9.64
CA HIS A 33 9.61 -15.39 -10.72
C HIS A 33 10.51 -14.23 -10.24
N GLU A 34 11.21 -13.61 -11.19
CA GLU A 34 11.92 -12.33 -11.02
C GLU A 34 10.99 -11.17 -11.39
N GLU A 35 11.40 -9.92 -11.12
CA GLU A 35 10.66 -8.73 -11.53
C GLU A 35 10.39 -8.77 -13.05
N ARG A 36 9.14 -8.51 -13.47
CA ARG A 36 8.65 -8.55 -14.87
C ARG A 36 8.73 -9.90 -15.59
N ASN A 37 9.09 -10.98 -14.90
CA ASN A 37 9.24 -12.33 -15.48
C ASN A 37 8.12 -13.30 -15.07
N ARG A 38 6.96 -12.80 -14.63
CA ARG A 38 5.81 -13.63 -14.20
C ARG A 38 5.29 -14.56 -15.29
N GLN A 39 5.05 -14.06 -16.50
CA GLN A 39 4.54 -14.88 -17.61
C GLN A 39 5.50 -16.02 -17.95
N LYS A 40 6.81 -15.73 -17.98
CA LYS A 40 7.85 -16.74 -18.22
C LYS A 40 7.87 -17.81 -17.12
N ALA A 41 7.66 -17.43 -15.86
CA ALA A 41 7.52 -18.39 -14.78
C ALA A 41 6.25 -19.24 -14.94
N LEU A 42 5.11 -18.63 -15.28
CA LEU A 42 3.87 -19.37 -15.54
C LEU A 42 4.06 -20.43 -16.63
N VAL A 43 4.59 -20.04 -17.80
CA VAL A 43 4.88 -20.94 -18.93
C VAL A 43 5.78 -22.12 -18.51
N ARG A 44 6.75 -21.87 -17.62
CA ARG A 44 7.64 -22.91 -17.11
C ARG A 44 6.93 -23.88 -16.16
N GLU A 45 6.02 -23.40 -15.33
CA GLU A 45 5.25 -24.26 -14.42
C GLU A 45 4.01 -24.89 -15.08
N THR A 46 3.62 -24.44 -16.29
CA THR A 46 2.45 -24.94 -17.03
C THR A 46 2.38 -26.47 -17.12
N PRO A 47 3.45 -27.20 -17.50
CA PRO A 47 3.37 -28.66 -17.59
C PRO A 47 3.01 -29.32 -16.25
N GLU A 48 3.60 -28.86 -15.15
CA GLU A 48 3.35 -29.38 -13.79
C GLU A 48 1.95 -28.99 -13.27
N ILE A 49 1.39 -27.88 -13.74
CA ILE A 49 0.01 -27.46 -13.43
C ILE A 49 -0.98 -28.34 -14.21
N GLN A 50 -0.72 -28.60 -15.50
CA GLN A 50 -1.59 -29.42 -16.36
C GLN A 50 -1.70 -30.89 -15.92
N GLU A 51 -0.72 -31.40 -15.18
CA GLU A 51 -0.80 -32.74 -14.57
C GLU A 51 -1.92 -32.86 -13.53
N HIS A 52 -2.39 -31.75 -12.96
CA HIS A 52 -3.51 -31.75 -12.01
C HIS A 52 -4.87 -31.73 -12.75
N PRO A 53 -5.90 -32.48 -12.32
CA PRO A 53 -7.18 -32.53 -13.04
C PRO A 53 -7.89 -31.17 -13.20
N ALA A 54 -7.77 -30.31 -12.19
CA ALA A 54 -8.25 -28.92 -12.22
C ALA A 54 -7.27 -27.91 -12.86
N GLY A 55 -6.13 -28.36 -13.37
CA GLY A 55 -5.03 -27.51 -13.81
C GLY A 55 -5.34 -26.72 -15.09
N GLN A 56 -5.98 -27.36 -16.07
CA GLN A 56 -6.32 -26.70 -17.33
C GLN A 56 -7.33 -25.55 -17.12
N VAL A 57 -8.36 -25.77 -16.29
CA VAL A 57 -9.34 -24.76 -15.90
C VAL A 57 -8.65 -23.52 -15.33
N LEU A 58 -7.71 -23.71 -14.40
CA LEU A 58 -6.96 -22.61 -13.80
C LEU A 58 -6.10 -21.86 -14.81
N LEU A 59 -5.46 -22.57 -15.74
CA LEU A 59 -4.64 -21.95 -16.78
C LEU A 59 -5.48 -21.17 -17.78
N ASP A 60 -6.61 -21.72 -18.21
CA ASP A 60 -7.55 -21.05 -19.11
C ASP A 60 -8.05 -19.75 -18.50
N TYR A 61 -8.47 -19.79 -17.23
CA TYR A 61 -8.86 -18.58 -16.49
C TYR A 61 -7.75 -17.52 -16.47
N ILE A 62 -6.50 -17.93 -16.16
CA ILE A 62 -5.38 -16.97 -16.11
C ILE A 62 -5.12 -16.37 -17.49
N MET A 63 -5.11 -17.18 -18.56
CA MET A 63 -4.86 -16.71 -19.92
C MET A 63 -6.01 -15.87 -20.49
N ALA A 64 -7.25 -16.17 -20.10
CA ALA A 64 -8.45 -15.42 -20.49
C ALA A 64 -8.60 -14.11 -19.70
N SER A 65 -8.11 -14.08 -18.45
CA SER A 65 -8.05 -12.86 -17.67
C SER A 65 -7.18 -11.85 -18.42
N LYS A 66 -7.81 -10.82 -19.01
CA LYS A 66 -7.12 -9.63 -19.56
C LYS A 66 -6.41 -8.81 -18.48
N ASP A 67 -6.24 -9.40 -17.30
CA ASP A 67 -5.95 -8.71 -16.09
C ASP A 67 -4.51 -8.21 -16.13
N LYS A 68 -4.30 -7.05 -15.52
CA LYS A 68 -2.96 -6.50 -15.27
C LYS A 68 -2.15 -7.39 -14.32
N ASP A 69 -2.76 -8.46 -13.84
CA ASP A 69 -2.17 -9.42 -12.93
C ASP A 69 -1.05 -10.26 -13.54
N ILE A 70 -1.06 -10.56 -14.85
CA ILE A 70 0.09 -11.26 -15.46
C ILE A 70 1.30 -10.33 -15.56
N THR A 71 1.08 -9.02 -15.72
CA THR A 71 2.14 -8.01 -15.76
C THR A 71 2.52 -7.47 -14.38
N GLY A 72 1.79 -7.87 -13.34
CA GLY A 72 2.10 -7.54 -11.97
C GLY A 72 3.44 -8.13 -11.52
N ASN A 73 4.13 -7.40 -10.65
CA ASN A 73 5.41 -7.83 -10.09
C ASN A 73 5.32 -8.31 -8.65
N ARG A 74 4.19 -8.11 -7.96
CA ARG A 74 4.05 -8.46 -6.53
C ARG A 74 3.63 -9.91 -6.35
N SER A 75 4.24 -10.62 -5.42
CA SER A 75 3.78 -11.94 -5.00
C SER A 75 2.28 -11.92 -4.67
N ARG A 76 1.55 -12.97 -5.06
CA ARG A 76 0.12 -13.07 -4.83
C ARG A 76 -0.38 -14.51 -4.87
N PHE A 77 -1.48 -14.76 -4.19
CA PHE A 77 -2.35 -15.90 -4.40
C PHE A 77 -3.35 -15.57 -5.53
N VAL A 78 -3.52 -16.46 -6.51
CA VAL A 78 -4.38 -16.23 -7.67
C VAL A 78 -5.83 -16.64 -7.39
N GLY A 79 -6.02 -17.85 -6.88
CA GLY A 79 -7.34 -18.46 -6.69
C GLY A 79 -7.22 -19.99 -6.57
N LEU A 80 -8.37 -20.65 -6.41
CA LEU A 80 -8.48 -22.11 -6.40
C LEU A 80 -9.25 -22.58 -7.64
N ALA A 81 -8.84 -23.68 -8.25
CA ALA A 81 -9.66 -24.39 -9.23
C ALA A 81 -9.98 -25.79 -8.70
N GLN A 82 -11.17 -26.30 -9.03
CA GLN A 82 -11.62 -27.60 -8.57
C GLN A 82 -11.99 -28.53 -9.72
N HIS A 83 -11.80 -29.83 -9.49
CA HIS A 83 -12.27 -30.87 -10.37
C HIS A 83 -12.97 -31.95 -9.54
N SER A 84 -14.20 -32.29 -9.92
CA SER A 84 -14.98 -33.34 -9.29
C SER A 84 -14.81 -34.65 -10.05
N ASN A 85 -14.15 -35.62 -9.44
CA ASN A 85 -14.05 -36.97 -9.98
C ASN A 85 -15.29 -37.79 -9.58
N PRO A 86 -15.98 -38.45 -10.53
CA PRO A 86 -17.03 -39.40 -10.21
C PRO A 86 -16.41 -40.62 -9.51
N GLY A 87 -16.87 -40.94 -8.31
CA GLY A 87 -16.41 -42.12 -7.58
C GLY A 87 -16.96 -43.42 -8.15
N VAL A 88 -16.39 -44.53 -7.68
CA VAL A 88 -16.76 -45.89 -8.08
C VAL A 88 -18.27 -46.10 -7.83
N LEU A 89 -19.00 -46.50 -8.89
CA LEU A 89 -20.46 -46.69 -8.90
C LEU A 89 -21.31 -45.41 -8.64
N GLY A 90 -20.71 -44.22 -8.65
CA GLY A 90 -21.43 -42.95 -8.50
C GLY A 90 -21.85 -42.60 -7.06
N PHE A 91 -21.50 -43.43 -6.07
CA PHE A 91 -21.88 -43.22 -4.67
C PHE A 91 -20.99 -42.23 -3.90
N PHE A 92 -19.79 -41.97 -4.41
CA PHE A 92 -18.84 -41.03 -3.82
C PHE A 92 -18.41 -40.02 -4.87
N ARG A 93 -18.16 -38.78 -4.47
CA ARG A 93 -17.47 -37.79 -5.30
C ARG A 93 -16.21 -37.40 -4.54
N SER A 94 -15.07 -37.44 -5.20
CA SER A 94 -13.84 -36.87 -4.68
C SER A 94 -13.57 -35.56 -5.42
N THR A 95 -13.32 -34.50 -4.67
CA THR A 95 -13.01 -33.19 -5.24
C THR A 95 -11.52 -32.94 -5.07
N GLU A 96 -10.82 -32.70 -6.16
CA GLU A 96 -9.41 -32.31 -6.15
C GLU A 96 -9.29 -30.82 -6.43
N THR A 97 -8.56 -30.10 -5.58
CA THR A 97 -8.41 -28.64 -5.65
C THR A 97 -6.96 -28.26 -5.89
N ILE A 98 -6.70 -27.29 -6.75
CA ILE A 98 -5.37 -26.70 -6.96
C ILE A 98 -5.40 -25.21 -6.69
N GLY A 99 -4.42 -24.72 -5.92
CA GLY A 99 -4.18 -23.29 -5.70
C GLY A 99 -2.87 -22.86 -6.35
N LEU A 100 -2.89 -21.72 -7.06
CA LEU A 100 -1.70 -21.14 -7.68
C LEU A 100 -1.23 -19.87 -6.98
N PHE A 101 0.08 -19.78 -6.77
CA PHE A 101 0.76 -18.65 -6.17
C PHE A 101 1.85 -18.13 -7.11
N PHE A 102 1.96 -16.81 -7.25
CA PHE A 102 3.13 -16.16 -7.83
C PHE A 102 4.02 -15.63 -6.71
N VAL A 103 5.33 -15.93 -6.76
CA VAL A 103 6.30 -15.47 -5.76
C VAL A 103 7.42 -14.72 -6.45
N ASN A 104 7.52 -13.41 -6.22
CA ASN A 104 8.65 -12.61 -6.64
C ASN A 104 9.77 -12.68 -5.60
N HIS A 105 10.80 -13.51 -5.86
CA HIS A 105 11.84 -13.76 -4.87
C HIS A 105 12.78 -12.56 -4.64
N GLU A 106 12.89 -11.63 -5.60
CA GLU A 106 13.77 -10.46 -5.51
C GLU A 106 13.31 -9.42 -4.49
N ARG A 107 12.05 -9.53 -4.03
CA ARG A 107 11.47 -8.62 -3.03
C ARG A 107 11.80 -8.99 -1.58
N PHE A 108 12.42 -10.14 -1.35
CA PHE A 108 12.72 -10.62 0.00
C PHE A 108 14.21 -10.46 0.33
N LYS A 109 14.48 -9.86 1.50
CA LYS A 109 15.84 -9.63 2.00
C LYS A 109 16.40 -10.86 2.72
N SER A 110 15.53 -11.73 3.21
CA SER A 110 15.89 -12.96 3.91
C SER A 110 15.00 -14.14 3.49
N GLN A 111 15.48 -15.36 3.77
CA GLN A 111 14.66 -16.57 3.59
C GLN A 111 13.45 -16.60 4.54
N GLU A 112 13.59 -16.00 5.73
CA GLU A 112 12.52 -15.89 6.71
C GLU A 112 11.40 -14.98 6.21
N ASP A 113 11.72 -13.83 5.62
CA ASP A 113 10.73 -12.94 4.99
C ASP A 113 9.94 -13.68 3.90
N LEU A 114 10.65 -14.46 3.07
CA LEU A 114 10.04 -15.24 2.00
C LEU A 114 9.12 -16.33 2.56
N LYS A 115 9.57 -17.07 3.58
CA LYS A 115 8.77 -18.09 4.27
C LYS A 115 7.51 -17.47 4.89
N ASN A 116 7.68 -16.37 5.63
CA ASN A 116 6.60 -15.61 6.25
C ASN A 116 5.54 -15.24 5.21
N HIS A 117 5.96 -14.67 4.09
CA HIS A 117 5.06 -14.23 3.04
C HIS A 117 4.40 -15.38 2.27
N ALA A 118 5.14 -16.45 1.98
CA ALA A 118 4.58 -17.64 1.32
C ALA A 118 3.50 -18.29 2.19
N LEU A 119 3.75 -18.48 3.49
CA LEU A 119 2.78 -19.03 4.44
C LEU A 119 1.58 -18.09 4.65
N HIS A 120 1.79 -16.78 4.64
CA HIS A 120 0.71 -15.80 4.65
C HIS A 120 -0.24 -16.00 3.46
N MET A 121 0.30 -16.16 2.24
CA MET A 121 -0.51 -16.45 1.06
C MET A 121 -1.20 -17.81 1.13
N VAL A 122 -0.50 -18.83 1.65
CA VAL A 122 -1.09 -20.16 1.87
C VAL A 122 -2.31 -20.07 2.77
N TRP A 123 -2.27 -19.29 3.85
CA TRP A 123 -3.44 -19.11 4.71
C TRP A 123 -4.65 -18.55 3.95
N HIS A 124 -4.44 -17.57 3.06
CA HIS A 124 -5.52 -17.06 2.21
C HIS A 124 -6.17 -18.16 1.39
N ALA A 125 -5.36 -19.07 0.82
CA ALA A 125 -5.84 -20.22 0.06
C ALA A 125 -6.56 -21.25 0.93
N LEU A 126 -6.01 -21.61 2.10
CA LEU A 126 -6.62 -22.56 3.03
C LEU A 126 -7.99 -22.07 3.50
N ALA A 127 -8.06 -20.82 3.90
CA ALA A 127 -9.31 -20.30 4.40
C ALA A 127 -10.32 -20.07 3.25
N LEU A 128 -9.88 -19.85 1.99
CA LEU A 128 -10.79 -19.79 0.84
C LEU A 128 -11.34 -21.18 0.52
N TYR A 129 -10.48 -22.20 0.63
CA TYR A 129 -10.86 -23.60 0.51
C TYR A 129 -11.89 -23.99 1.57
N ASP A 130 -11.68 -23.61 2.83
CA ASP A 130 -12.60 -23.89 3.93
C ASP A 130 -13.93 -23.14 3.78
N ASP A 131 -13.88 -21.84 3.43
CA ASP A 131 -15.08 -21.02 3.18
C ASP A 131 -15.96 -21.66 2.07
N TYR A 132 -15.34 -22.13 0.99
CA TYR A 132 -16.02 -22.78 -0.12
C TYR A 132 -16.57 -24.18 0.26
N ALA A 133 -15.75 -25.01 0.90
CA ALA A 133 -16.16 -26.36 1.32
C ALA A 133 -17.33 -26.32 2.32
N GLN A 134 -17.39 -25.30 3.18
CA GLN A 134 -18.52 -25.10 4.08
C GLN A 134 -19.79 -24.68 3.32
N ALA A 135 -19.66 -23.82 2.31
CA ALA A 135 -20.79 -23.41 1.47
C ALA A 135 -21.38 -24.61 0.70
N GLU A 136 -20.55 -25.49 0.13
CA GLU A 136 -21.01 -26.72 -0.52
C GLU A 136 -21.76 -27.65 0.43
N LYS A 137 -21.24 -27.84 1.66
CA LYS A 137 -21.91 -28.65 2.69
C LYS A 137 -23.29 -28.09 3.04
N ASN A 138 -23.41 -26.77 3.18
CA ASN A 138 -24.68 -26.11 3.46
C ASN A 138 -25.68 -26.32 2.31
N GLN A 139 -25.24 -26.16 1.05
CA GLN A 139 -26.07 -26.41 -0.12
C GLN A 139 -26.52 -27.88 -0.24
N GLN A 140 -25.65 -28.82 0.10
CA GLN A 140 -26.00 -30.26 0.12
C GLN A 140 -27.02 -30.59 1.22
N GLN A 141 -26.95 -29.95 2.38
CA GLN A 141 -27.95 -30.11 3.45
C GLN A 141 -29.32 -29.54 3.05
N GLU A 142 -29.33 -28.39 2.37
CA GLU A 142 -30.55 -27.78 1.86
C GLU A 142 -31.21 -28.63 0.76
N THR A 143 -30.41 -29.19 -0.16
CA THR A 143 -30.91 -30.02 -1.28
C THR A 143 -31.20 -31.47 -0.91
N GLY A 144 -30.52 -32.01 0.11
CA GLY A 144 -30.66 -33.38 0.61
C GLY A 144 -31.88 -33.64 1.49
N THR A 145 -32.56 -32.58 1.96
CA THR A 145 -33.87 -32.73 2.61
C THR A 145 -34.92 -32.85 1.51
N LEU A 146 -35.38 -34.08 1.21
CA LEU A 146 -36.43 -34.34 0.21
C LEU A 146 -37.54 -33.28 0.31
N PRO A 147 -37.67 -32.37 -0.67
CA PRO A 147 -38.74 -31.39 -0.63
C PRO A 147 -40.04 -32.17 -0.72
N SER A 148 -40.88 -32.09 0.31
CA SER A 148 -42.25 -32.56 0.15
C SER A 148 -42.82 -31.87 -1.09
N ILE A 149 -43.54 -32.61 -1.92
CA ILE A 149 -44.06 -32.15 -3.22
C ILE A 149 -44.85 -30.83 -3.08
N ALA A 150 -45.38 -30.54 -1.88
CA ALA A 150 -46.05 -29.29 -1.53
C ALA A 150 -45.12 -28.04 -1.48
N LYS A 151 -43.82 -28.20 -1.15
CA LYS A 151 -42.89 -27.07 -1.02
C LYS A 151 -42.38 -26.56 -2.39
N ARG A 152 -42.15 -27.49 -3.34
CA ARG A 152 -41.72 -27.17 -4.72
C ARG A 152 -42.73 -26.37 -5.54
N LYS A 153 -44.03 -26.46 -5.22
CA LYS A 153 -45.07 -25.68 -5.92
C LYS A 153 -45.15 -24.24 -5.40
N LYS A 154 -44.86 -24.03 -4.12
CA LYS A 154 -44.83 -22.69 -3.49
C LYS A 154 -43.54 -21.92 -3.82
N GLU A 155 -42.40 -22.62 -3.89
CA GLU A 155 -41.10 -22.00 -4.21
C GLU A 155 -41.01 -21.52 -5.67
N ARG A 156 -41.62 -22.25 -6.62
CA ARG A 156 -41.72 -21.81 -8.04
C ARG A 156 -42.61 -20.59 -8.24
N GLU A 157 -43.60 -20.35 -7.37
CA GLU A 157 -44.44 -19.14 -7.40
C GLU A 157 -43.74 -17.95 -6.71
N SER A 158 -42.82 -18.19 -5.77
CA SER A 158 -42.03 -17.13 -5.11
C SER A 158 -40.75 -16.73 -5.85
N GLU A 159 -40.08 -17.65 -6.56
CA GLU A 159 -38.85 -17.36 -7.32
C GLU A 159 -39.06 -16.42 -8.51
N ALA A 160 -40.26 -16.41 -9.10
CA ALA A 160 -40.63 -15.44 -10.13
C ALA A 160 -40.83 -14.02 -9.57
N SER A 161 -41.02 -13.88 -8.25
CA SER A 161 -41.28 -12.60 -7.56
C SER A 161 -40.06 -12.05 -6.81
N ALA A 162 -39.03 -12.88 -6.55
CA ALA A 162 -37.91 -12.56 -5.66
C ALA A 162 -36.70 -11.86 -6.31
N LYS A 163 -36.65 -11.72 -7.64
CA LYS A 163 -35.51 -11.08 -8.36
C LYS A 163 -35.33 -9.56 -8.12
N LYS A 164 -36.00 -8.96 -7.13
CA LYS A 164 -35.91 -7.51 -6.85
C LYS A 164 -35.45 -7.12 -5.43
N ASN A 165 -35.25 -8.05 -4.50
CA ASN A 165 -34.81 -7.74 -3.12
C ASN A 165 -33.65 -8.63 -2.66
N ASP A 166 -32.62 -8.78 -3.48
CA ASP A 166 -31.43 -9.59 -3.15
C ASP A 166 -30.40 -8.82 -2.30
N LYS A 167 -30.89 -8.11 -1.27
CA LYS A 167 -30.04 -7.44 -0.27
C LYS A 167 -29.76 -8.31 0.96
N ASP A 168 -30.39 -9.48 1.03
CA ASP A 168 -30.27 -10.43 2.15
C ASP A 168 -29.57 -11.74 1.74
N ALA A 169 -28.99 -11.81 0.53
CA ALA A 169 -28.13 -12.94 0.18
C ALA A 169 -26.95 -13.00 1.17
N PRO A 170 -26.64 -14.18 1.74
CA PRO A 170 -25.52 -14.33 2.66
C PRO A 170 -24.26 -13.83 1.95
N ASP A 171 -23.59 -12.86 2.59
CA ASP A 171 -22.39 -12.20 2.08
C ASP A 171 -21.33 -13.25 1.74
N SER A 172 -21.25 -13.61 0.47
CA SER A 172 -20.38 -14.69 0.03
C SER A 172 -18.95 -14.16 -0.02
N ARG A 173 -18.09 -14.68 0.88
CA ARG A 173 -16.65 -14.34 0.98
C ARG A 173 -15.82 -14.74 -0.25
N PHE A 174 -16.46 -15.33 -1.25
CA PHE A 174 -15.88 -15.76 -2.50
C PHE A 174 -16.83 -15.51 -3.67
N GLU A 175 -16.25 -15.53 -4.86
CA GLU A 175 -16.98 -15.60 -6.13
C GLU A 175 -16.39 -16.71 -6.99
N ILE A 176 -17.22 -17.27 -7.89
CA ILE A 176 -16.80 -18.31 -8.83
C ILE A 176 -16.81 -17.69 -10.23
N SER A 177 -15.68 -17.74 -10.92
CA SER A 177 -15.51 -17.26 -12.29
C SER A 177 -14.85 -18.36 -13.11
N GLU A 178 -15.53 -18.88 -14.12
CA GLU A 178 -15.01 -19.95 -14.99
C GLU A 178 -14.47 -21.16 -14.20
N ASP A 179 -15.23 -21.61 -13.20
CA ASP A 179 -14.86 -22.71 -12.29
C ASP A 179 -13.60 -22.45 -11.43
N VAL A 180 -13.14 -21.20 -11.37
CA VAL A 180 -12.12 -20.71 -10.44
C VAL A 180 -12.78 -19.94 -9.30
N ILE A 181 -12.47 -20.37 -8.08
CA ILE A 181 -12.92 -19.76 -6.82
C ILE A 181 -11.94 -18.63 -6.47
N LEU A 182 -12.47 -17.43 -6.35
CA LEU A 182 -11.73 -16.20 -6.07
C LEU A 182 -12.17 -15.62 -4.73
N THR A 183 -11.23 -14.99 -4.03
CA THR A 183 -11.54 -14.29 -2.77
C THR A 183 -12.31 -13.00 -3.07
N LYS A 184 -13.44 -12.81 -2.38
CA LYS A 184 -14.25 -11.59 -2.45
C LYS A 184 -14.52 -11.09 -1.04
N LEU A 185 -13.68 -10.18 -0.57
CA LEU A 185 -13.74 -9.66 0.79
C LEU A 185 -13.91 -8.15 0.79
N GLU A 186 -14.71 -7.65 1.72
CA GLU A 186 -14.68 -6.24 2.05
C GLU A 186 -13.32 -5.85 2.63
N ILE A 187 -13.03 -4.54 2.65
CA ILE A 187 -11.75 -4.01 3.13
C ILE A 187 -11.47 -4.43 4.59
N GLN A 188 -12.49 -4.43 5.45
CA GLN A 188 -12.32 -4.82 6.85
C GLN A 188 -12.01 -6.31 7.00
N ASP A 189 -12.75 -7.16 6.27
CA ASP A 189 -12.50 -8.60 6.26
C ASP A 189 -11.14 -8.94 5.67
N GLN A 190 -10.68 -8.18 4.67
CA GLN A 190 -9.32 -8.34 4.14
C GLN A 190 -8.26 -8.08 5.21
N TYR A 191 -8.45 -7.07 6.07
CA TYR A 191 -7.49 -6.76 7.13
C TYR A 191 -7.51 -7.81 8.23
N HIS A 192 -8.69 -8.33 8.58
CA HIS A 192 -8.82 -9.45 9.49
C HIS A 192 -8.19 -10.71 8.91
N ARG A 193 -8.42 -11.00 7.63
CA ARG A 193 -7.80 -12.13 6.93
C ARG A 193 -6.27 -12.03 6.93
N ASN A 194 -5.72 -10.84 6.74
CA ASN A 194 -4.27 -10.61 6.84
C ASN A 194 -3.72 -10.82 8.26
N LEU A 195 -4.49 -10.44 9.29
CA LEU A 195 -4.16 -10.75 10.69
C LEU A 195 -4.02 -12.25 10.89
N LEU A 196 -5.03 -13.01 10.46
CA LEU A 196 -5.05 -14.47 10.57
C LEU A 196 -3.89 -15.11 9.79
N ALA A 197 -3.60 -14.57 8.60
CA ALA A 197 -2.50 -15.05 7.77
C ALA A 197 -1.13 -14.83 8.43
N ASP A 198 -0.89 -13.68 9.07
CA ASP A 198 0.33 -13.44 9.82
C ASP A 198 0.42 -14.33 11.08
N ILE A 199 -0.69 -14.52 11.82
CA ILE A 199 -0.75 -15.44 12.96
C ILE A 199 -0.41 -16.87 12.53
N PHE A 200 -1.05 -17.36 11.46
CA PHE A 200 -0.80 -18.70 10.94
C PHE A 200 0.66 -18.85 10.53
N SER A 201 1.19 -17.88 9.79
CA SER A 201 2.56 -17.91 9.28
C SER A 201 3.61 -17.97 10.38
N ALA A 202 3.49 -17.11 11.40
CA ALA A 202 4.40 -17.08 12.53
C ALA A 202 4.27 -18.33 13.40
N THR A 203 3.04 -18.76 13.70
CA THR A 203 2.77 -19.95 14.52
C THR A 203 3.30 -21.21 13.85
N PHE A 204 3.04 -21.36 12.55
CA PHE A 204 3.51 -22.50 11.76
C PHE A 204 5.03 -22.60 11.78
N GLN A 205 5.74 -21.48 11.64
CA GLN A 205 7.20 -21.46 11.70
C GLN A 205 7.74 -21.76 13.11
N ALA A 206 7.12 -21.21 14.14
CA ALA A 206 7.47 -21.52 15.53
C ALA A 206 7.33 -23.02 15.84
N ILE A 207 6.26 -23.67 15.36
CA ILE A 207 6.06 -25.13 15.48
C ILE A 207 7.17 -25.91 14.78
N HIS A 208 7.69 -25.38 13.66
CA HIS A 208 8.77 -26.00 12.89
C HIS A 208 10.18 -25.60 13.37
N GLY A 209 10.29 -25.02 14.57
CA GLY A 209 11.57 -24.76 15.22
C GLY A 209 12.25 -23.46 14.81
N THR A 210 11.57 -22.55 14.10
CA THR A 210 12.09 -21.19 13.90
C THR A 210 11.97 -20.43 15.21
N GLU A 211 13.10 -20.19 15.88
CA GLU A 211 13.16 -19.42 17.13
C GLU A 211 12.63 -18.01 16.92
N ASN A 212 11.83 -17.53 17.89
CA ASN A 212 11.28 -16.18 17.91
C ASN A 212 10.46 -15.77 16.67
N ALA A 213 9.99 -16.72 15.84
CA ALA A 213 9.23 -16.40 14.62
C ALA A 213 8.04 -15.44 14.85
N ILE A 214 7.34 -15.62 15.98
CA ILE A 214 6.24 -14.76 16.43
C ILE A 214 6.70 -13.30 16.65
N ARG A 215 7.77 -13.11 17.42
CA ARG A 215 8.35 -11.78 17.66
C ARG A 215 8.95 -11.18 16.39
N ASN A 216 9.72 -11.95 15.64
CA ASN A 216 10.40 -11.48 14.43
C ASN A 216 9.41 -10.90 13.42
N LEU A 217 8.28 -11.59 13.16
CA LEU A 217 7.26 -11.07 12.26
C LEU A 217 6.60 -9.80 12.81
N ALA A 218 6.34 -9.73 14.12
CA ALA A 218 5.75 -8.54 14.73
C ALA A 218 6.70 -7.34 14.66
N THR A 219 7.96 -7.52 15.02
CA THR A 219 9.04 -6.53 14.88
C THR A 219 9.14 -6.04 13.45
N GLN A 220 9.13 -6.94 12.46
CA GLN A 220 9.13 -6.56 11.05
C GLN A 220 7.92 -5.69 10.69
N ARG A 221 6.70 -6.08 11.07
CA ARG A 221 5.48 -5.31 10.80
C ARG A 221 5.49 -3.93 11.48
N MET A 222 6.02 -3.84 12.68
CA MET A 222 6.18 -2.57 13.40
C MET A 222 7.21 -1.65 12.70
N LEU A 223 8.37 -2.19 12.32
CA LEU A 223 9.38 -1.45 11.56
C LEU A 223 8.87 -0.98 10.19
N ASP A 224 8.12 -1.83 9.49
CA ASP A 224 7.49 -1.49 8.23
C ASP A 224 6.46 -0.35 8.37
N THR A 225 5.89 -0.14 9.57
CA THR A 225 5.02 1.00 9.87
C THR A 225 5.79 2.31 10.09
N LEU A 226 7.03 2.23 10.56
CA LEU A 226 7.87 3.41 10.86
C LEU A 226 8.84 3.76 9.73
N THR A 227 8.88 2.97 8.66
CA THR A 227 9.80 3.15 7.53
C THR A 227 9.06 3.18 6.19
N PRO A 228 9.56 3.93 5.18
CA PRO A 228 8.98 3.90 3.84
C PRO A 228 9.14 2.53 3.19
N GLN A 229 8.04 1.83 2.95
CA GLN A 229 8.04 0.53 2.28
C GLN A 229 7.30 0.58 0.94
N LEU A 230 8.03 0.30 -0.15
CA LEU A 230 7.46 0.28 -1.51
C LEU A 230 6.54 -0.93 -1.70
N GLY A 231 5.29 -0.65 -2.02
CA GLY A 231 4.27 -1.64 -2.30
C GLY A 231 3.76 -2.42 -1.10
N PHE A 232 4.16 -2.02 0.11
CA PHE A 232 3.61 -2.53 1.36
C PHE A 232 2.68 -1.49 1.99
N VAL A 233 1.63 -1.97 2.65
CA VAL A 233 0.56 -1.14 3.19
C VAL A 233 0.33 -1.58 4.62
N SER A 234 1.10 -1.04 5.56
CA SER A 234 1.14 -1.49 6.96
C SER A 234 -0.20 -1.46 7.66
N GLU A 235 -1.09 -0.53 7.30
CA GLU A 235 -2.43 -0.45 7.89
C GLU A 235 -3.31 -1.67 7.60
N ARG A 236 -2.91 -2.55 6.66
CA ARG A 236 -3.61 -3.81 6.34
C ARG A 236 -3.11 -5.03 7.11
N TYR A 237 -2.07 -4.88 7.94
CA TYR A 237 -1.41 -5.98 8.64
C TYR A 237 -1.37 -5.68 10.15
N PRO A 238 -2.50 -5.86 10.87
CA PRO A 238 -2.61 -5.50 12.28
C PRO A 238 -1.99 -6.55 13.22
N TYR A 239 -1.15 -7.47 12.72
CA TYR A 239 -0.52 -8.53 13.49
C TYR A 239 0.11 -8.09 14.82
N PRO A 240 0.81 -6.95 14.91
CA PRO A 240 1.38 -6.49 16.18
C PRO A 240 0.38 -6.36 17.34
N VAL A 241 -0.89 -6.08 17.07
CA VAL A 241 -1.90 -5.90 18.14
C VAL A 241 -2.26 -7.20 18.87
N CYS A 242 -1.90 -8.36 18.31
CA CYS A 242 -2.18 -9.66 18.91
C CYS A 242 -0.96 -10.38 19.46
N LEU A 243 0.21 -9.74 19.50
CA LEU A 243 1.47 -10.38 19.85
C LEU A 243 1.44 -11.07 21.22
N GLU A 244 1.07 -10.34 22.28
CA GLU A 244 1.06 -10.87 23.65
C GLU A 244 0.08 -12.05 23.81
N THR A 245 -1.14 -11.90 23.28
CA THR A 245 -2.17 -12.95 23.30
C THR A 245 -1.70 -14.19 22.53
N LEU A 246 -1.04 -14.00 21.40
CA LEU A 246 -0.49 -15.09 20.61
C LEU A 246 0.63 -15.81 21.36
N GLU A 247 1.56 -15.10 21.99
CA GLU A 247 2.63 -15.73 22.76
C GLU A 247 2.09 -16.58 23.90
N LEU A 248 1.09 -16.07 24.63
CA LEU A 248 0.43 -16.79 25.70
C LEU A 248 -0.23 -18.07 25.19
N LEU A 249 -1.16 -17.95 24.23
CA LEU A 249 -1.92 -19.09 23.71
C LEU A 249 -1.04 -20.10 22.98
N PHE A 250 -0.01 -19.64 22.29
CA PHE A 250 0.98 -20.52 21.68
C PHE A 250 1.69 -21.36 22.74
N SER A 251 2.16 -20.74 23.82
CA SER A 251 2.85 -21.45 24.91
C SER A 251 1.95 -22.47 25.61
N GLU A 252 0.66 -22.14 25.83
CA GLU A 252 -0.33 -23.04 26.42
C GLU A 252 -0.66 -24.21 25.50
N SER A 253 -0.87 -23.93 24.20
CA SER A 253 -1.15 -24.93 23.19
C SER A 253 0.02 -25.91 23.02
N MET A 254 1.26 -25.41 23.00
CA MET A 254 2.45 -26.26 22.92
C MET A 254 2.62 -27.16 24.15
N ARG A 255 2.19 -26.72 25.35
CA ARG A 255 2.16 -27.56 26.55
C ARG A 255 1.06 -28.61 26.51
N ALA A 256 -0.11 -28.26 25.96
CA ALA A 256 -1.29 -29.13 25.93
C ALA A 256 -1.25 -30.20 24.82
N SER A 257 -0.82 -29.86 23.60
CA SER A 257 -0.93 -30.74 22.42
C SER A 257 0.04 -31.93 22.45
N GLY A 258 1.12 -31.87 23.25
CA GLY A 258 2.19 -32.88 23.20
C GLY A 258 2.76 -33.07 21.78
N ARG A 259 3.37 -34.23 21.50
CA ARG A 259 3.91 -34.57 20.16
C ARG A 259 2.87 -35.12 19.16
N LYS A 260 1.57 -35.08 19.46
CA LYS A 260 0.55 -35.86 18.72
C LYS A 260 -0.15 -35.10 17.59
N GLU A 261 -0.25 -33.78 17.67
CA GLU A 261 -0.97 -32.98 16.68
C GLU A 261 -0.06 -32.60 15.51
N LYS A 262 -0.59 -32.68 14.27
CA LYS A 262 0.15 -32.25 13.08
C LYS A 262 0.31 -30.72 13.09
N GLY A 263 1.50 -30.24 12.72
CA GLY A 263 1.84 -28.82 12.83
C GLY A 263 0.90 -27.86 12.07
N VAL A 264 0.35 -28.28 10.93
CA VAL A 264 -0.62 -27.47 10.15
C VAL A 264 -1.94 -27.28 10.92
N ALA A 265 -2.50 -28.36 11.46
CA ALA A 265 -3.77 -28.34 12.18
C ALA A 265 -3.66 -27.52 13.47
N LEU A 266 -2.56 -27.69 14.20
CA LEU A 266 -2.27 -26.90 15.39
C LEU A 266 -2.17 -25.39 15.07
N ALA A 267 -1.43 -25.03 14.02
CA ALA A 267 -1.32 -23.63 13.59
C ALA A 267 -2.68 -23.04 13.20
N ALA A 268 -3.47 -23.77 12.40
CA ALA A 268 -4.80 -23.32 11.98
C ALA A 268 -5.76 -23.12 13.15
N ARG A 269 -5.72 -24.03 14.15
CA ARG A 269 -6.54 -23.92 15.37
C ARG A 269 -6.18 -22.67 16.17
N ILE A 270 -4.89 -22.46 16.47
CA ILE A 270 -4.41 -21.26 17.19
C ILE A 270 -4.82 -19.98 16.45
N THR A 271 -4.66 -19.97 15.13
CA THR A 271 -5.09 -18.84 14.29
C THR A 271 -6.59 -18.56 14.43
N SER A 272 -7.43 -19.60 14.42
CA SER A 272 -8.88 -19.45 14.56
C SER A 272 -9.26 -18.90 15.94
N GLU A 273 -8.70 -19.46 17.02
CA GLU A 273 -8.98 -19.06 18.40
C GLU A 273 -8.63 -17.58 18.65
N ILE A 274 -7.45 -17.14 18.19
CA ILE A 274 -7.05 -15.73 18.29
C ILE A 274 -7.91 -14.86 17.37
N GLY A 275 -8.19 -15.35 16.17
CA GLY A 275 -9.00 -14.65 15.17
C GLY A 275 -10.38 -14.25 15.66
N MET A 276 -11.02 -15.09 16.47
CA MET A 276 -12.31 -14.81 17.08
C MET A 276 -12.24 -13.73 18.18
N THR A 277 -11.06 -13.53 18.78
CA THR A 277 -10.85 -12.56 19.87
C THR A 277 -10.66 -11.14 19.34
N TYR A 278 -10.02 -10.99 18.18
CA TYR A 278 -9.68 -9.68 17.61
C TYR A 278 -10.75 -9.17 16.63
N GLN A 279 -11.60 -8.27 17.14
CA GLN A 279 -12.66 -7.64 16.37
C GLN A 279 -12.18 -6.49 15.47
N VAL A 280 -13.08 -6.04 14.59
CA VAL A 280 -12.92 -4.89 13.68
C VAL A 280 -12.38 -3.62 14.39
N ASN A 281 -12.71 -3.42 15.67
CA ASN A 281 -12.26 -2.24 16.41
C ASN A 281 -10.75 -2.21 16.65
N ALA A 282 -10.12 -3.34 16.99
CA ALA A 282 -8.66 -3.42 17.17
C ALA A 282 -7.92 -3.12 15.85
N ILE A 283 -8.46 -3.63 14.74
CA ILE A 283 -7.96 -3.37 13.39
C ILE A 283 -8.06 -1.88 13.03
N LYS A 284 -9.18 -1.23 13.36
CA LYS A 284 -9.37 0.21 13.17
C LYS A 284 -8.37 1.03 14.02
N GLN A 285 -8.10 0.62 15.25
CA GLN A 285 -7.13 1.27 16.13
C GLN A 285 -5.70 1.16 15.55
N TRP A 286 -5.28 -0.03 15.11
CA TRP A 286 -4.01 -0.21 14.40
C TRP A 286 -3.87 0.72 13.20
N ARG A 287 -4.92 0.80 12.37
CA ARG A 287 -4.94 1.68 11.20
C ARG A 287 -4.85 3.16 11.57
N SER A 288 -5.47 3.57 12.67
CA SER A 288 -5.41 4.96 13.14
C SER A 288 -4.00 5.41 13.56
N PHE A 289 -3.15 4.46 13.97
CA PHE A 289 -1.73 4.70 14.19
C PHE A 289 -0.90 4.61 12.90
N CYS A 290 -1.11 3.57 12.09
CA CYS A 290 -0.25 3.26 10.94
C CYS A 290 -0.31 4.30 9.83
N VAL A 291 -1.49 4.84 9.53
CA VAL A 291 -1.65 5.78 8.42
C VAL A 291 -0.86 7.07 8.68
N PRO A 292 -1.03 7.76 9.83
CA PRO A 292 -0.18 8.91 10.18
C PRO A 292 1.31 8.56 10.28
N ALA A 293 1.67 7.41 10.86
CA ALA A 293 3.06 6.97 10.97
C ALA A 293 3.73 6.85 9.59
N GLN A 294 3.04 6.23 8.63
CA GLN A 294 3.52 6.12 7.26
C GLN A 294 3.57 7.47 6.55
N GLU A 295 2.59 8.36 6.75
CA GLU A 295 2.65 9.72 6.19
C GLU A 295 3.94 10.44 6.65
N MET A 296 4.31 10.32 7.92
CA MET A 296 5.58 10.88 8.43
C MET A 296 6.81 10.14 7.90
N ALA A 297 6.83 8.81 7.90
CA ALA A 297 7.97 8.04 7.38
C ALA A 297 8.30 8.46 5.94
N TRP A 298 7.30 8.59 5.08
CA TRP A 298 7.47 9.01 3.68
C TRP A 298 7.85 10.49 3.51
N CYS A 299 7.62 11.32 4.52
CA CYS A 299 8.14 12.68 4.63
C CYS A 299 9.59 12.73 5.16
N GLY A 300 10.19 11.58 5.49
CA GLY A 300 11.59 11.47 5.92
C GLY A 300 11.80 11.62 7.43
N PHE A 301 10.74 11.58 8.23
CA PHE A 301 10.89 11.57 9.70
C PHE A 301 11.48 10.25 10.17
N LYS A 302 12.29 10.33 11.23
CA LYS A 302 12.89 9.15 11.88
C LYS A 302 11.87 8.44 12.79
N PRO A 303 12.02 7.13 13.04
CA PRO A 303 11.14 6.37 13.93
C PRO A 303 10.93 7.01 15.32
N GLU A 304 11.99 7.56 15.93
CA GLU A 304 11.94 8.21 17.24
C GLU A 304 10.98 9.42 17.23
N THR A 305 11.06 10.22 16.16
CA THR A 305 10.21 11.40 15.96
C THR A 305 8.77 11.01 15.64
N ILE A 306 8.56 9.92 14.87
CA ILE A 306 7.22 9.40 14.54
C ILE A 306 6.50 8.92 15.81
N LEU A 307 7.19 8.10 16.63
CA LEU A 307 6.66 7.62 17.89
C LEU A 307 6.43 8.76 18.88
N GLY A 308 7.38 9.71 18.93
CA GLY A 308 7.25 10.95 19.68
C GLY A 308 5.99 11.76 19.34
N ALA A 309 5.75 11.97 18.05
CA ALA A 309 4.54 12.63 17.58
C ALA A 309 3.28 11.87 18.00
N ALA A 310 3.25 10.55 17.81
CA ALA A 310 2.10 9.73 18.20
C ALA A 310 1.80 9.78 19.70
N ILE A 311 2.83 9.70 20.56
CA ILE A 311 2.68 9.64 22.02
C ILE A 311 2.33 11.02 22.61
N TYR A 312 3.03 12.08 22.20
CA TYR A 312 2.94 13.37 22.87
C TYR A 312 1.93 14.34 22.26
N THR A 313 1.49 14.13 21.02
CA THR A 313 0.61 15.09 20.31
C THR A 313 -0.77 14.55 19.96
N ASN A 314 -0.96 13.23 19.97
CA ASN A 314 -2.25 12.63 19.63
C ASN A 314 -3.18 12.58 20.86
N GLU A 315 -4.42 13.00 20.69
CA GLU A 315 -5.42 12.96 21.78
C GLU A 315 -5.97 11.54 22.01
N ASN A 316 -5.97 10.68 20.97
CA ASN A 316 -6.51 9.33 21.02
C ASN A 316 -5.61 8.41 21.88
N THR A 317 -6.15 7.94 23.01
CA THR A 317 -5.45 7.05 23.95
C THR A 317 -5.03 5.72 23.31
N TYR A 318 -5.80 5.19 22.35
CA TYR A 318 -5.44 3.95 21.65
C TYR A 318 -4.24 4.13 20.74
N VAL A 319 -4.14 5.28 20.05
CA VAL A 319 -2.98 5.57 19.20
C VAL A 319 -1.72 5.70 20.05
N ARG A 320 -1.82 6.38 21.21
CA ARG A 320 -0.73 6.50 22.18
C ARG A 320 -0.29 5.14 22.71
N SER A 321 -1.23 4.31 23.15
CA SER A 321 -0.95 2.96 23.65
C SER A 321 -0.32 2.05 22.58
N ILE A 322 -0.75 2.12 21.33
CA ILE A 322 -0.11 1.38 20.24
C ILE A 322 1.32 1.90 19.99
N ALA A 323 1.53 3.22 20.03
CA ALA A 323 2.85 3.80 19.86
C ALA A 323 3.80 3.41 21.01
N ASP A 324 3.33 3.39 22.26
CA ASP A 324 4.09 2.91 23.42
C ASP A 324 4.46 1.43 23.25
N MET A 325 3.50 0.58 22.86
CA MET A 325 3.75 -0.84 22.58
C MET A 325 4.81 -1.02 21.49
N VAL A 326 4.72 -0.26 20.39
CA VAL A 326 5.71 -0.30 19.30
C VAL A 326 7.08 0.19 19.77
N SER A 327 7.13 1.25 20.58
CA SER A 327 8.35 1.81 21.15
C SER A 327 9.07 0.80 22.05
N GLU A 328 8.33 0.12 22.92
CA GLU A 328 8.84 -0.90 23.82
C GLU A 328 9.39 -2.11 23.05
N HIS A 329 8.62 -2.64 22.09
CA HIS A 329 9.01 -3.83 21.33
C HIS A 329 10.19 -3.60 20.38
N LEU A 330 10.35 -2.38 19.87
CA LEU A 330 11.47 -2.03 19.01
C LEU A 330 12.66 -1.43 19.77
N GLU A 331 12.54 -1.24 21.09
CA GLU A 331 13.51 -0.55 21.93
C GLU A 331 13.87 0.86 21.42
N ILE A 332 12.91 1.54 20.77
CA ILE A 332 13.09 2.89 20.21
C ILE A 332 12.60 3.90 21.23
N LYS A 333 13.51 4.73 21.76
CA LYS A 333 13.14 5.81 22.67
C LYS A 333 12.43 6.95 21.92
N PRO A 334 11.17 7.28 22.23
CA PRO A 334 10.45 8.35 21.55
C PRO A 334 11.08 9.72 21.83
N GLU A 335 11.25 10.53 20.78
CA GLU A 335 11.74 11.90 20.90
C GLU A 335 10.57 12.85 21.21
N ILE A 336 10.78 13.87 22.05
CA ILE A 336 9.76 14.91 22.20
C ILE A 336 9.69 15.67 20.87
N PHE A 337 8.51 15.67 20.24
CA PHE A 337 8.29 16.35 18.98
C PHE A 337 8.43 17.87 19.17
N SER A 338 9.65 18.38 18.95
CA SER A 338 10.04 19.76 19.25
C SER A 338 9.80 20.73 18.10
N SER A 339 9.70 20.20 16.87
CA SER A 339 9.51 21.00 15.67
C SER A 339 8.05 21.43 15.53
N LEU A 340 7.74 22.61 16.08
CA LEU A 340 6.42 23.25 15.93
C LEU A 340 6.10 23.64 14.47
N ASN A 341 7.07 23.55 13.56
CA ASN A 341 6.94 24.00 12.18
C ASN A 341 6.76 22.86 11.17
N ASP A 342 6.78 21.61 11.64
CA ASP A 342 6.70 20.43 10.79
C ASP A 342 5.29 19.84 10.71
N TYR A 343 4.99 19.20 9.58
CA TYR A 343 3.72 18.49 9.37
C TYR A 343 3.61 17.31 10.34
N ASN A 344 2.56 17.29 11.15
CA ASN A 344 2.30 16.22 12.09
C ASN A 344 0.89 15.65 11.89
N PRO A 345 0.74 14.52 11.16
CA PRO A 345 -0.57 13.90 10.93
C PRO A 345 -1.19 13.26 12.18
N PHE A 346 -0.45 13.16 13.30
CA PHE A 346 -1.01 12.75 14.59
C PHE A 346 -1.64 13.92 15.37
N ALA A 347 -1.26 15.16 15.07
CA ALA A 347 -1.86 16.34 15.68
C ALA A 347 -3.26 16.59 15.10
N ASP A 348 -4.03 17.43 15.80
CA ASP A 348 -5.34 17.85 15.35
C ASP A 348 -5.30 18.50 13.95
N ALA A 349 -6.36 18.29 13.17
CA ALA A 349 -6.43 18.77 11.79
C ALA A 349 -6.47 20.30 11.71
N GLU A 350 -7.13 20.96 12.66
CA GLU A 350 -7.20 22.40 12.76
C GLU A 350 -5.85 22.98 13.23
N TRP A 351 -5.11 22.27 14.08
CA TRP A 351 -3.72 22.65 14.40
C TRP A 351 -2.83 22.69 13.15
N ASN A 352 -2.85 21.62 12.33
CA ASN A 352 -2.06 21.57 11.10
C ASN A 352 -2.49 22.65 10.09
N LYS A 353 -3.78 22.98 10.03
CA LYS A 353 -4.29 24.06 9.19
C LYS A 353 -3.73 25.42 9.62
N ARG A 354 -3.80 25.74 10.92
CA ARG A 354 -3.22 26.99 11.46
C ARG A 354 -1.72 27.05 11.23
N LEU A 355 -1.02 25.94 11.40
CA LEU A 355 0.41 25.86 11.10
C LEU A 355 0.68 26.11 9.62
N HIS A 356 -0.10 25.51 8.72
CA HIS A 356 0.01 25.73 7.28
C HIS A 356 -0.15 27.21 6.92
N GLU A 357 -1.19 27.87 7.46
CA GLU A 357 -1.45 29.29 7.24
C GLU A 357 -0.28 30.16 7.76
N LYS A 358 0.18 29.90 8.99
CA LYS A 358 1.33 30.59 9.58
C LYS A 358 2.58 30.44 8.70
N MET A 359 2.92 29.22 8.30
CA MET A 359 4.12 28.96 7.51
C MET A 359 4.03 29.56 6.10
N ALA A 360 2.86 29.57 5.48
CA ALA A 360 2.65 30.22 4.18
C ALA A 360 2.93 31.73 4.27
N VAL A 361 2.38 32.39 5.30
CA VAL A 361 2.58 33.83 5.54
C VAL A 361 4.04 34.16 5.87
N GLU A 362 4.71 33.36 6.69
CA GLU A 362 6.13 33.57 7.03
C GLU A 362 7.04 33.45 5.79
N ARG A 363 6.82 32.43 4.95
CA ARG A 363 7.55 32.26 3.69
C ARG A 363 7.31 33.41 2.73
N TYR A 364 6.05 33.83 2.60
CA TYR A 364 5.67 35.00 1.80
C TYR A 364 6.43 36.26 2.27
N LYS A 365 6.40 36.58 3.57
CA LYS A 365 7.09 37.75 4.13
C LYS A 365 8.60 37.70 3.86
N THR A 366 9.21 36.55 4.12
CA THR A 366 10.65 36.33 3.89
C THR A 366 11.04 36.50 2.42
N ALA A 367 10.18 36.07 1.49
CA ALA A 367 10.42 36.27 0.05
C ALA A 367 10.25 37.75 -0.35
N MET A 368 9.20 38.41 0.15
CA MET A 368 8.93 39.83 -0.14
C MET A 368 9.99 40.79 0.39
N GLU A 369 10.66 40.46 1.50
CA GLU A 369 11.78 41.25 2.02
C GLU A 369 12.98 41.32 1.07
N LYS A 370 13.13 40.31 0.21
CA LYS A 370 14.23 40.22 -0.76
C LYS A 370 13.92 40.93 -2.07
N ILE A 371 12.66 41.26 -2.33
CA ILE A 371 12.21 41.90 -3.57
C ILE A 371 12.36 43.41 -3.45
N ARG A 372 13.24 43.98 -4.28
CA ARG A 372 13.54 45.42 -4.33
C ARG A 372 13.11 46.04 -5.65
N THR A 373 13.24 45.29 -6.74
CA THR A 373 12.82 45.72 -8.08
C THR A 373 11.87 44.69 -8.70
N PRO A 374 11.11 45.05 -9.75
CA PRO A 374 10.22 44.10 -10.42
C PRO A 374 10.91 42.86 -10.98
N GLU A 375 12.20 42.95 -11.34
CA GLU A 375 13.01 41.82 -11.82
C GLU A 375 13.21 40.74 -10.73
N ASP A 376 13.13 41.12 -9.46
CA ASP A 376 13.25 40.19 -8.32
C ASP A 376 12.01 39.29 -8.14
N HIS A 377 10.95 39.43 -8.95
CA HIS A 377 9.76 38.55 -8.92
C HIS A 377 10.13 37.05 -9.01
N LYS A 378 11.25 36.73 -9.67
CA LYS A 378 11.80 35.37 -9.79
C LYS A 378 12.04 34.71 -8.43
N ILE A 379 12.26 35.48 -7.36
CA ILE A 379 12.40 34.96 -5.99
C ILE A 379 11.10 34.27 -5.54
N LEU A 380 9.92 34.81 -5.91
CA LEU A 380 8.63 34.18 -5.61
C LEU A 380 8.46 32.88 -6.39
N LEU A 381 8.85 32.85 -7.66
CA LEU A 381 8.78 31.65 -8.50
C LEU A 381 9.71 30.54 -7.97
N GLN A 382 10.92 30.90 -7.53
CA GLN A 382 11.84 29.96 -6.90
C GLN A 382 11.29 29.40 -5.58
N GLU A 383 10.66 30.24 -4.76
CA GLU A 383 10.02 29.79 -3.52
C GLU A 383 8.79 28.91 -3.81
N ALA A 384 7.98 29.27 -4.80
CA ALA A 384 6.85 28.44 -5.27
C ALA A 384 7.33 27.07 -5.76
N ALA A 385 8.41 27.02 -6.54
CA ALA A 385 9.02 25.76 -6.99
C ALA A 385 9.50 24.90 -5.80
N LYS A 386 10.17 25.50 -4.80
CA LYS A 386 10.57 24.80 -3.57
C LYS A 386 9.37 24.22 -2.82
N GLN A 387 8.27 24.95 -2.73
CA GLN A 387 7.04 24.47 -2.09
C GLN A 387 6.41 23.31 -2.87
N CYS A 388 6.40 23.36 -4.20
CA CYS A 388 5.96 22.27 -5.05
C CYS A 388 6.83 21.01 -4.88
N GLN A 389 8.15 21.16 -4.74
CA GLN A 389 9.05 20.02 -4.44
C GLN A 389 8.78 19.42 -3.05
N LYS A 390 8.54 20.25 -2.03
CA LYS A 390 8.14 19.76 -0.70
C LYS A 390 6.80 19.02 -0.72
N LEU A 391 5.83 19.52 -1.49
CA LEU A 391 4.54 18.86 -1.68
C LEU A 391 4.66 17.53 -2.44
N LYS A 392 5.54 17.44 -3.46
CA LYS A 392 5.93 16.16 -4.10
C LYS A 392 6.55 15.19 -3.09
N GLY A 393 7.28 15.72 -2.10
CA GLY A 393 7.80 14.98 -0.94
C GLY A 393 6.73 14.56 0.08
N GLY A 394 5.47 14.95 -0.09
CA GLY A 394 4.37 14.63 0.82
C GLY A 394 4.10 15.66 1.92
N ASN A 395 4.82 16.79 1.95
CA ASN A 395 4.67 17.83 2.97
C ASN A 395 3.80 19.00 2.46
N PRO A 396 2.53 19.15 2.92
CA PRO A 396 1.64 20.23 2.50
C PRO A 396 1.81 21.54 3.31
N ILE A 397 2.60 21.56 4.39
CA ILE A 397 2.67 22.71 5.29
C ILE A 397 3.33 23.93 4.61
N GLY A 398 2.62 25.05 4.67
CA GLY A 398 3.03 26.33 4.09
C GLY A 398 3.07 26.33 2.56
N TRP A 399 2.35 25.43 1.90
CA TRP A 399 2.20 25.47 0.44
C TRP A 399 1.25 26.61 0.05
N SER A 400 1.77 27.57 -0.70
CA SER A 400 1.05 28.73 -1.21
C SER A 400 1.57 29.08 -2.62
N ALA A 401 2.06 28.08 -3.35
CA ALA A 401 2.76 28.27 -4.61
C ALA A 401 1.89 28.99 -5.65
N HIS A 402 0.60 28.67 -5.71
CA HIS A 402 -0.36 29.32 -6.60
C HIS A 402 -0.49 30.83 -6.33
N ALA A 403 -0.50 31.22 -5.04
CA ALA A 403 -0.57 32.61 -4.63
C ALA A 403 0.73 33.36 -4.92
N LEU A 404 1.88 32.70 -4.73
CA LEU A 404 3.19 33.27 -5.06
C LEU A 404 3.37 33.49 -6.57
N VAL A 405 2.89 32.56 -7.39
CA VAL A 405 2.89 32.68 -8.87
C VAL A 405 2.01 33.84 -9.32
N ALA A 406 0.78 33.93 -8.81
CA ALA A 406 -0.13 35.04 -9.14
C ALA A 406 0.46 36.40 -8.73
N LEU A 407 1.13 36.44 -7.57
CA LEU A 407 1.77 37.66 -7.10
C LEU A 407 2.99 38.05 -7.95
N SER A 408 3.75 37.06 -8.42
CA SER A 408 4.86 37.28 -9.35
C SER A 408 4.38 37.96 -10.63
N ASP A 409 3.25 37.50 -11.18
CA ASP A 409 2.64 38.10 -12.38
C ASP A 409 2.26 39.58 -12.13
N GLU A 410 1.70 39.91 -10.96
CA GLU A 410 1.34 41.29 -10.60
C GLU A 410 2.57 42.20 -10.39
N ILE A 411 3.65 41.68 -9.81
CA ILE A 411 4.89 42.45 -9.60
C ILE A 411 5.52 42.86 -10.93
N ILE A 412 5.48 41.98 -11.94
CA ILE A 412 5.98 42.29 -13.29
C ILE A 412 5.26 43.50 -13.89
N LEU A 413 3.96 43.66 -13.60
CA LEU A 413 3.13 44.75 -14.10
C LEU A 413 3.24 46.04 -13.27
N THR A 414 3.92 46.00 -12.13
CA THR A 414 4.00 47.12 -11.19
C THR A 414 5.13 48.08 -11.56
N ASP A 415 4.86 49.40 -11.55
CA ASP A 415 5.91 50.41 -11.73
C ASP A 415 6.98 50.28 -10.63
N PRO A 416 8.27 50.11 -10.98
CA PRO A 416 9.38 50.01 -10.04
C PRO A 416 9.37 51.08 -8.94
N LYS A 417 8.96 52.32 -9.27
CA LYS A 417 8.94 53.45 -8.32
C LYS A 417 7.87 53.31 -7.24
N THR A 418 6.82 52.52 -7.51
CA THR A 418 5.66 52.38 -6.62
C THR A 418 5.68 51.09 -5.82
N LEU A 419 6.53 50.12 -6.17
CA LEU A 419 6.57 48.78 -5.56
C LEU A 419 6.63 48.80 -4.03
N ALA A 420 7.45 49.70 -3.45
CA ALA A 420 7.56 49.85 -2.00
C ALA A 420 6.24 50.30 -1.34
N HIS A 421 5.46 51.16 -2.01
CA HIS A 421 4.16 51.66 -1.54
C HIS A 421 3.03 50.63 -1.76
N GLN A 422 3.22 49.68 -2.68
CA GLN A 422 2.23 48.64 -3.00
C GLN A 422 2.29 47.41 -2.09
N LYS A 423 3.23 47.31 -1.14
CA LYS A 423 3.39 46.14 -0.26
C LYS A 423 2.09 45.69 0.41
N LYS A 424 1.28 46.65 0.90
CA LYS A 424 -0.03 46.34 1.53
C LYS A 424 -1.02 45.72 0.53
N ARG A 425 -1.07 46.25 -0.70
CA ARG A 425 -1.91 45.72 -1.78
C ARG A 425 -1.48 44.30 -2.17
N LEU A 426 -0.17 44.08 -2.31
CA LEU A 426 0.41 42.77 -2.62
C LEU A 426 0.11 41.75 -1.51
N GLN A 427 0.13 42.17 -0.24
CA GLN A 427 -0.28 41.30 0.87
C GLN A 427 -1.75 40.91 0.78
N THR A 428 -2.67 41.86 0.55
CA THR A 428 -4.09 41.56 0.36
C THR A 428 -4.31 40.61 -0.80
N LEU A 429 -3.60 40.80 -1.91
CA LEU A 429 -3.69 39.92 -3.07
C LEU A 429 -3.18 38.51 -2.75
N PHE A 430 -2.05 38.39 -2.04
CA PHE A 430 -1.55 37.11 -1.57
C PHE A 430 -2.60 36.38 -0.71
N GLU A 431 -3.18 37.05 0.29
CA GLU A 431 -4.19 36.46 1.18
C GLU A 431 -5.45 36.02 0.42
N GLN A 432 -5.89 36.81 -0.57
CA GLN A 432 -7.01 36.47 -1.45
C GLN A 432 -6.72 35.21 -2.26
N HIS A 433 -5.56 35.14 -2.93
CA HIS A 433 -5.20 33.97 -3.72
C HIS A 433 -4.96 32.73 -2.87
N PHE A 434 -4.29 32.90 -1.72
CA PHE A 434 -3.99 31.83 -0.79
C PHE A 434 -5.25 31.08 -0.36
N ARG A 435 -6.33 31.80 0.00
CA ARG A 435 -7.62 31.23 0.40
C ARG A 435 -8.38 30.46 -0.69
N ARG A 436 -7.94 30.51 -1.95
CA ARG A 436 -8.57 29.75 -3.06
C ARG A 436 -8.32 28.25 -3.00
N VAL A 437 -7.34 27.79 -2.23
CA VAL A 437 -7.07 26.37 -2.03
C VAL A 437 -7.32 26.05 -0.56
N SER A 438 -8.35 25.25 -0.30
CA SER A 438 -8.65 24.76 1.04
C SER A 438 -7.60 23.78 1.53
N TRP A 439 -7.38 23.78 2.84
CA TRP A 439 -6.46 22.85 3.50
C TRP A 439 -6.84 21.39 3.24
N GLU A 440 -8.14 21.07 3.24
CA GLU A 440 -8.67 19.73 3.03
C GLU A 440 -8.32 19.20 1.63
N ASN A 441 -8.47 20.04 0.60
CA ASN A 441 -8.14 19.68 -0.77
C ASN A 441 -6.62 19.55 -0.97
N LEU A 442 -5.82 20.45 -0.39
CA LEU A 442 -4.37 20.33 -0.39
C LEU A 442 -3.89 19.05 0.30
N ARG A 443 -4.42 18.73 1.48
CA ARG A 443 -4.11 17.49 2.21
C ARG A 443 -4.54 16.25 1.42
N SER A 444 -5.71 16.29 0.77
CA SER A 444 -6.18 15.22 -0.11
C SER A 444 -5.21 14.98 -1.28
N PHE A 445 -4.72 16.06 -1.89
CA PHE A 445 -3.72 16.00 -2.96
C PHE A 445 -2.39 15.44 -2.47
N ALA A 446 -1.89 15.88 -1.31
CA ALA A 446 -0.68 15.34 -0.69
C ALA A 446 -0.82 13.84 -0.41
N ARG A 447 -1.99 13.39 0.10
CA ARG A 447 -2.29 11.97 0.32
C ARG A 447 -2.36 11.17 -0.98
N PHE A 448 -2.82 11.76 -2.07
CA PHE A 448 -2.73 11.13 -3.38
C PHE A 448 -1.28 10.88 -3.78
N ILE A 449 -0.41 11.90 -3.68
CA ILE A 449 1.02 11.78 -3.98
C ILE A 449 1.66 10.69 -3.13
N PHE A 450 1.39 10.71 -1.82
CA PHE A 450 1.82 9.68 -0.88
C PHE A 450 1.42 8.27 -1.33
N ARG A 451 0.16 8.05 -1.72
CA ARG A 451 -0.31 6.74 -2.20
C ARG A 451 0.42 6.30 -3.47
N GLN A 452 0.62 7.21 -4.42
CA GLN A 452 1.35 6.91 -5.64
C GLN A 452 2.80 6.52 -5.37
N ARG A 453 3.50 7.25 -4.49
CA ARG A 453 4.87 6.91 -4.06
C ARG A 453 4.90 5.53 -3.40
N ARG A 454 3.94 5.26 -2.51
CA ARG A 454 3.81 3.98 -1.83
C ARG A 454 3.58 2.83 -2.81
N ASP A 455 2.85 3.06 -3.89
CA ASP A 455 2.65 2.05 -4.93
C ASP A 455 3.87 1.82 -5.83
N GLY A 456 4.91 2.66 -5.68
CA GLY A 456 6.15 2.62 -6.46
C GLY A 456 6.08 3.44 -7.75
N ASN A 457 5.06 4.29 -7.89
CA ASN A 457 4.95 5.18 -9.03
C ASN A 457 5.83 6.41 -8.81
N GLU A 458 6.61 6.75 -9.83
CA GLU A 458 7.36 8.00 -9.86
C GLU A 458 6.40 9.18 -9.99
N ILE A 459 6.64 10.25 -9.23
CA ILE A 459 5.78 11.44 -9.21
C ILE A 459 6.14 12.37 -10.37
N THR A 460 5.64 12.02 -11.55
CA THR A 460 5.81 12.76 -12.79
C THR A 460 4.66 13.75 -13.03
N MET A 461 4.88 14.73 -13.90
CA MET A 461 3.84 15.70 -14.30
C MET A 461 2.60 15.03 -14.91
N PRO A 462 2.72 14.03 -15.82
CA PRO A 462 1.55 13.28 -16.31
C PRO A 462 0.77 12.58 -15.19
N LEU A 463 1.45 12.06 -14.17
CA LEU A 463 0.77 11.42 -13.04
C LEU A 463 -0.01 12.45 -12.21
N LEU A 464 0.59 13.60 -11.91
CA LEU A 464 -0.11 14.71 -11.24
C LEU A 464 -1.29 15.24 -12.07
N ALA A 465 -1.14 15.27 -13.39
CA ALA A 465 -2.21 15.63 -14.32
C ALA A 465 -3.38 14.62 -14.31
N SER A 466 -3.13 13.35 -13.96
CA SER A 466 -4.17 12.31 -13.89
C SER A 466 -5.03 12.36 -12.62
N VAL A 467 -4.67 13.20 -11.64
CA VAL A 467 -5.49 13.42 -10.44
C VAL A 467 -6.88 13.91 -10.86
N PRO A 468 -7.97 13.22 -10.47
CA PRO A 468 -9.33 13.65 -10.79
C PRO A 468 -9.59 15.05 -10.23
N ALA A 469 -9.94 15.98 -11.12
CA ALA A 469 -10.27 17.36 -10.80
C ALA A 469 -11.67 17.45 -10.16
N LYS A 470 -11.82 16.92 -8.94
CA LYS A 470 -13.10 16.93 -8.22
C LYS A 470 -13.52 18.32 -7.76
N THR A 471 -12.57 19.25 -7.64
CA THR A 471 -12.77 20.63 -7.18
C THR A 471 -11.85 21.58 -7.94
N GLU A 472 -12.21 22.87 -7.98
CA GLU A 472 -11.38 23.93 -8.59
C GLU A 472 -10.01 24.06 -7.93
N ASP A 473 -9.92 23.84 -6.61
CA ASP A 473 -8.67 23.84 -5.85
C ASP A 473 -7.63 22.86 -6.44
N ILE A 474 -8.08 21.66 -6.83
CA ILE A 474 -7.20 20.62 -7.39
C ILE A 474 -6.73 21.02 -8.79
N VAL A 475 -7.59 21.66 -9.59
CA VAL A 475 -7.19 22.22 -10.89
C VAL A 475 -6.11 23.26 -10.67
N LEU A 476 -6.31 24.19 -9.73
CA LEU A 476 -5.36 25.26 -9.43
C LEU A 476 -4.00 24.72 -8.95
N ILE A 477 -4.00 23.68 -8.11
CA ILE A 477 -2.76 22.99 -7.69
C ILE A 477 -2.03 22.43 -8.92
N LYS A 478 -2.75 21.71 -9.80
CA LYS A 478 -2.17 21.09 -11.01
C LYS A 478 -1.60 22.13 -11.97
N ASP A 479 -2.35 23.19 -12.24
CA ASP A 479 -1.93 24.28 -13.12
C ASP A 479 -0.68 24.98 -12.59
N THR A 480 -0.59 25.14 -11.26
CA THR A 480 0.60 25.70 -10.61
C THR A 480 1.83 24.81 -10.82
N PHE A 481 1.69 23.48 -10.72
CA PHE A 481 2.79 22.56 -11.03
C PHE A 481 3.21 22.68 -12.50
N THR A 482 2.25 22.69 -13.43
CA THR A 482 2.53 22.78 -14.87
C THR A 482 3.25 24.08 -15.22
N LYS A 483 2.73 25.23 -14.76
CA LYS A 483 3.35 26.54 -15.03
C LYS A 483 4.78 26.62 -14.49
N LEU A 484 5.06 26.07 -13.30
CA LEU A 484 6.41 26.08 -12.73
C LEU A 484 7.37 25.12 -13.45
N ASP A 485 6.87 24.00 -13.95
CA ASP A 485 7.65 23.04 -14.76
C ASP A 485 8.06 23.66 -16.10
N GLU A 486 7.11 24.31 -16.79
CA GLU A 486 7.36 25.05 -18.04
C GLU A 486 8.37 26.20 -17.84
N LEU A 487 8.29 26.91 -16.72
CA LEU A 487 9.26 27.97 -16.40
C LEU A 487 10.65 27.42 -16.14
N ALA A 488 10.76 26.23 -15.52
CA ALA A 488 12.04 25.58 -15.28
C ALA A 488 12.70 25.14 -16.60
N THR A 489 11.94 24.51 -17.50
CA THR A 489 12.45 24.06 -18.81
C THR A 489 12.92 25.23 -19.67
N LEU A 490 12.15 26.33 -19.73
CA LEU A 490 12.55 27.55 -20.44
C LEU A 490 13.83 28.17 -19.88
N THR A 491 14.02 28.11 -18.55
CA THR A 491 15.23 28.64 -17.90
C THR A 491 16.46 27.77 -18.21
N GLU A 492 16.30 26.45 -18.21
CA GLU A 492 17.36 25.50 -18.59
C GLU A 492 17.75 25.64 -20.06
N GLU A 493 16.78 25.77 -20.97
CA GLU A 493 17.03 26.01 -22.39
C GLU A 493 17.75 27.34 -22.65
N ALA A 494 17.38 28.41 -21.92
CA ALA A 494 18.04 29.70 -22.03
C ALA A 494 19.51 29.61 -21.57
N ALA A 495 19.76 28.94 -20.44
CA ALA A 495 21.12 28.72 -19.92
C ALA A 495 21.97 27.89 -20.89
N ALA A 496 21.42 26.83 -21.48
CA ALA A 496 22.10 26.01 -22.48
C ALA A 496 22.47 26.83 -23.74
N LYS A 497 21.56 27.68 -24.23
CA LYS A 497 21.82 28.57 -25.38
C LYS A 497 22.90 29.62 -25.09
N GLU A 498 22.98 30.14 -23.87
CA GLU A 498 24.06 31.05 -23.46
C GLU A 498 25.41 30.32 -23.41
N GLU A 499 25.43 29.08 -22.91
CA GLU A 499 26.64 28.25 -22.89
C GLU A 499 27.14 27.92 -24.32
N GLU A 500 26.25 27.60 -25.26
CA GLU A 500 26.59 27.39 -26.67
C GLU A 500 27.11 28.66 -27.36
N LYS A 501 26.52 29.83 -27.06
CA LYS A 501 27.04 31.12 -27.54
C LYS A 501 28.45 31.41 -27.00
N SER A 502 28.71 31.08 -25.73
CA SER A 502 30.04 31.27 -25.14
C SER A 502 31.10 30.33 -25.77
N LYS A 503 30.73 29.09 -26.11
CA LYS A 503 31.61 28.11 -26.76
C LYS A 503 31.89 28.46 -28.23
N SER A 504 30.90 28.95 -28.96
CA SER A 504 31.07 29.38 -30.36
C SER A 504 31.92 30.65 -30.50
N GLN A 505 31.83 31.59 -29.54
CA GLN A 505 32.68 32.78 -29.50
C GLN A 505 34.13 32.49 -29.07
N GLY A 506 34.35 31.47 -28.23
CA GLY A 506 35.69 31.03 -27.82
C GLY A 506 36.51 30.34 -28.92
N SER A 507 35.87 29.78 -29.95
CA SER A 507 36.54 29.03 -31.03
C SER A 507 37.27 29.93 -32.04
N PHE A 508 36.81 31.16 -32.26
CA PHE A 508 37.46 32.11 -33.18
C PHE A 508 38.78 32.69 -32.64
N ALA A 509 38.97 32.74 -31.31
CA ALA A 509 40.19 33.26 -30.69
C ALA A 509 41.37 32.28 -30.74
N SER A 510 41.15 30.98 -30.97
CA SER A 510 42.22 29.97 -31.05
C SER A 510 42.81 29.75 -32.44
N PHE A 511 42.29 30.40 -33.49
CA PHE A 511 42.76 30.24 -34.88
C PHE A 511 43.86 31.25 -35.30
N ALA A 512 44.17 32.26 -34.48
CA ALA A 512 45.30 33.15 -34.69
C ALA A 512 46.56 32.60 -34.00
N ARG A 513 47.15 31.53 -34.54
CA ARG A 513 48.54 31.17 -34.21
C ARG A 513 49.48 32.05 -35.04
N PRO A 514 50.32 32.91 -34.43
CA PRO A 514 51.37 33.61 -35.15
C PRO A 514 52.54 32.65 -35.34
N ASN A 515 52.56 31.90 -36.44
CA ASN A 515 53.75 31.18 -36.89
C ASN A 515 53.86 31.26 -38.42
N ALA A 516 54.37 32.41 -38.90
CA ALA A 516 55.02 32.54 -40.19
C ALA A 516 55.84 33.84 -40.21
N LEU A 517 57.03 33.80 -39.62
CA LEU A 517 58.20 34.61 -40.01
C LEU A 517 59.45 33.95 -39.40
N LYS A 518 60.01 33.00 -40.15
CA LYS A 518 61.45 32.75 -40.28
C LYS A 518 61.71 32.08 -41.62
#